data_AF-A0A7C7A0C2-F1
#
_entry.id   AF-A0A7C7A0C2-F1
#
_cell.length_a   1.000
_cell.length_b   1.000
_cell.length_c   1.000
_cell.angle_alpha   90.00
_cell.angle_beta   90.00
_cell.angle_gamma   90.00
#
_symmetry.space_group_name_H-M   'P 1'
#
loop_
_entity.id
_entity.type
_entity.pdbx_description
1 polymer ?
#
loop_
_entity_poly.entity_id
_entity_poly.type
_entity_poly.pdbx_seq_one_letter_code
_entity_poly.pdbx_strand_id
1 'polypeptide(L)'
;AVTVGPAQAGMTYLLRCFSYEQPTFYWSDFIEKMKENLKQGIAVCLINLAITAVMFVDFYLYDQLTAGGANFMFQLANGLLIIAFILFLMMNMYIYPMMVTYELKLRDLYKNAFLFSMGKFLPNLLVLLICFILVMAPMLVVILTGNGTVLFIVYIYYLLLGFALPGLVLNFFINPVIDRYLRPAPAQQADQ
;
A
#
# COMPACT_ATOMS: atom_id res chain seq x y z
N ALA A 1 -1.65 -14.74 7.28
CA ALA A 1 -0.44 -13.92 7.03
C ALA A 1 0.41 -14.49 5.88
N VAL A 2 0.81 -15.77 5.93
CA VAL A 2 1.73 -16.38 4.94
C VAL A 2 1.24 -16.31 3.48
N THR A 3 -0.08 -16.33 3.24
CA THR A 3 -0.66 -16.28 1.89
C THR A 3 -0.92 -14.86 1.38
N VAL A 4 -1.00 -13.87 2.27
CA VAL A 4 -1.44 -12.51 1.92
C VAL A 4 -0.37 -11.75 1.14
N GLY A 5 0.89 -11.83 1.58
CA GLY A 5 2.01 -11.16 0.91
C GLY A 5 2.20 -11.62 -0.55
N PRO A 6 2.32 -12.93 -0.82
CA PRO A 6 2.44 -13.44 -2.19
C PRO A 6 1.21 -13.13 -3.06
N ALA A 7 -0.01 -13.26 -2.51
CA ALA A 7 -1.23 -12.93 -3.24
C ALA A 7 -1.29 -11.44 -3.61
N GLN A 8 -0.84 -10.56 -2.70
CA GLN A 8 -0.75 -9.12 -2.95
C GLN A 8 0.30 -8.79 -4.01
N ALA A 9 1.40 -9.56 -4.09
CA ALA A 9 2.40 -9.42 -5.15
C ALA A 9 1.80 -9.76 -6.53
N GLY A 10 1.14 -10.91 -6.65
CA GLY A 10 0.47 -11.32 -7.90
C GLY A 10 -0.62 -10.34 -8.33
N MET A 11 -1.42 -9.84 -7.38
CA MET A 11 -2.47 -8.85 -7.66
C MET A 11 -1.87 -7.53 -8.15
N THR A 12 -0.80 -7.07 -7.51
CA THR A 12 -0.11 -5.82 -7.88
C THR A 12 0.46 -5.90 -9.30
N TYR A 13 0.97 -7.07 -9.71
CA TYR A 13 1.41 -7.30 -11.09
C TYR A 13 0.28 -7.08 -12.10
N LEU A 14 -0.87 -7.75 -11.88
CA LEU A 14 -2.01 -7.63 -12.77
C LEU A 14 -2.53 -6.19 -12.85
N LEU A 15 -2.67 -5.52 -11.71
CA LEU A 15 -3.12 -4.13 -11.63
C LEU A 15 -2.17 -3.17 -12.36
N ARG A 16 -0.86 -3.43 -12.29
CA ARG A 16 0.12 -2.71 -13.09
C ARG A 16 -0.09 -2.94 -14.59
N CYS A 17 -0.27 -4.18 -15.02
CA CYS A 17 -0.52 -4.48 -16.44
C CYS A 17 -1.82 -3.84 -16.92
N PHE A 18 -2.88 -3.85 -16.12
CA PHE A 18 -4.12 -3.12 -16.41
C PHE A 18 -3.89 -1.61 -16.54
N SER A 19 -3.09 -1.02 -15.65
CA SER A 19 -2.74 0.40 -15.70
C SER A 19 -1.94 0.79 -16.95
N TYR A 20 -1.19 -0.14 -17.55
CA TYR A 20 -0.41 0.08 -18.78
C TYR A 20 -1.05 -0.53 -20.02
N GLU A 21 -2.30 -1.04 -19.91
CA GLU A 21 -3.02 -1.73 -20.99
C GLU A 21 -2.21 -2.87 -21.63
N GLN A 22 -1.37 -3.54 -20.85
CA GLN A 22 -0.55 -4.67 -21.31
C GLN A 22 -1.37 -5.96 -21.30
N PRO A 23 -1.33 -6.77 -22.39
CA PRO A 23 -2.06 -8.03 -22.45
C PRO A 23 -1.49 -9.01 -21.41
N THR A 24 -2.37 -9.62 -20.61
CA THR A 24 -2.01 -10.62 -19.59
C THR A 24 -2.99 -11.79 -19.63
N PHE A 25 -2.50 -12.99 -19.31
CA PHE A 25 -3.31 -14.20 -19.24
C PHE A 25 -3.98 -14.38 -17.85
N TYR A 26 -4.22 -13.26 -17.16
CA TYR A 26 -4.86 -13.11 -15.85
C TYR A 26 -4.40 -14.10 -14.77
N TRP A 27 -4.88 -15.35 -14.83
CA TRP A 27 -4.66 -16.37 -13.81
C TRP A 27 -3.26 -17.01 -13.88
N SER A 28 -2.73 -17.28 -15.07
CA SER A 28 -1.38 -17.86 -15.20
C SER A 28 -0.33 -16.90 -14.68
N ASP A 29 -0.42 -15.63 -15.11
CA ASP A 29 0.56 -14.60 -14.80
C ASP A 29 0.51 -14.24 -13.31
N PHE A 30 -0.70 -14.25 -12.72
CA PHE A 30 -0.87 -14.11 -11.28
C PHE A 30 -0.13 -15.19 -10.49
N ILE A 31 -0.34 -16.46 -10.84
CA ILE A 31 0.28 -17.58 -10.12
C ILE A 31 1.79 -17.57 -10.30
N GLU A 32 2.26 -17.28 -11.51
CA GLU A 32 3.69 -17.21 -11.83
C GLU A 32 4.38 -16.12 -10.99
N LYS A 33 3.86 -14.89 -11.03
CA LYS A 33 4.44 -13.77 -10.27
C LYS A 33 4.34 -13.93 -8.76
N MET A 34 3.27 -14.56 -8.30
CA MET A 34 3.12 -14.96 -6.89
C MET A 34 4.21 -15.95 -6.48
N LYS A 35 4.51 -16.96 -7.31
CA LYS A 35 5.51 -18.00 -7.00
C LYS A 35 6.93 -17.46 -7.05
N GLU A 36 7.23 -16.61 -8.03
CA GLU A 36 8.53 -15.94 -8.16
C GLU A 36 8.86 -15.11 -6.92
N ASN A 37 7.88 -14.34 -6.42
CA ASN A 37 8.04 -13.45 -5.29
C ASN A 37 7.61 -14.06 -3.95
N LEU A 38 7.45 -15.38 -3.84
CA LEU A 38 6.92 -16.03 -2.63
C LEU A 38 7.75 -15.71 -1.38
N LYS A 39 9.08 -15.94 -1.45
CA LYS A 39 9.98 -15.73 -0.30
C LYS A 39 10.05 -14.26 0.10
N GLN A 40 10.17 -13.39 -0.89
CA GLN A 40 10.29 -11.95 -0.66
C GLN A 40 8.96 -11.35 -0.17
N GLY A 41 7.84 -11.74 -0.76
CA GLY A 41 6.50 -11.31 -0.37
C GLY A 41 6.10 -11.79 1.02
N ILE A 42 6.48 -13.01 1.42
CA ILE A 42 6.30 -13.48 2.81
C ILE A 42 7.12 -12.61 3.77
N ALA A 43 8.40 -12.35 3.45
CA ALA A 43 9.26 -11.54 4.30
C ALA A 43 8.72 -10.11 4.48
N VAL A 44 8.31 -9.46 3.38
CA VAL A 44 7.67 -8.13 3.40
C VAL A 44 6.40 -8.13 4.25
N CYS A 45 5.53 -9.14 4.08
CA CYS A 45 4.30 -9.25 4.86
C CYS A 45 4.60 -9.39 6.36
N LEU A 46 5.60 -10.18 6.73
CA LEU A 46 6.01 -10.39 8.12
C LEU A 46 6.61 -9.12 8.74
N ILE A 47 7.45 -8.40 8.01
CA ILE A 47 8.02 -7.12 8.44
C ILE A 47 6.91 -6.08 8.62
N ASN A 48 6.02 -5.94 7.65
CA ASN A 48 4.91 -4.99 7.73
C ASN A 48 3.94 -5.33 8.86
N LEU A 49 3.70 -6.62 9.13
CA LEU A 49 2.90 -7.07 10.26
C LEU A 49 3.57 -6.70 11.58
N ALA A 50 4.88 -6.93 11.72
CA ALA A 50 5.63 -6.60 12.93
C ALA A 50 5.63 -5.08 13.20
N ILE A 51 5.88 -4.26 12.18
CA ILE A 51 5.85 -2.79 12.32
C ILE A 51 4.44 -2.31 12.70
N THR A 52 3.41 -2.83 12.03
CA THR A 52 2.01 -2.49 12.36
C THR A 52 1.65 -2.89 13.79
N ALA A 53 2.10 -4.05 14.26
CA ALA A 53 1.85 -4.52 15.62
C ALA A 53 2.51 -3.60 16.67
N VAL A 54 3.77 -3.21 16.44
CA VAL A 54 4.48 -2.26 17.33
C VAL A 54 3.73 -0.92 17.36
N MET A 55 3.41 -0.36 16.18
CA MET A 55 2.67 0.90 16.11
C MET A 55 1.30 0.83 16.80
N PHE A 56 0.59 -0.29 16.68
CA PHE A 56 -0.71 -0.46 17.34
C PHE A 56 -0.58 -0.49 18.86
N VAL A 57 0.43 -1.19 19.39
CA VAL A 57 0.75 -1.20 20.82
C VAL A 57 1.15 0.20 21.30
N ASP A 58 1.95 0.91 20.52
CA ASP A 58 2.35 2.29 20.85
C ASP A 58 1.13 3.21 20.92
N PHE A 59 0.25 3.19 19.90
CA PHE A 59 -0.99 3.97 19.91
C PHE A 59 -1.85 3.67 21.13
N TYR A 60 -2.02 2.40 21.48
CA TYR A 60 -2.79 1.98 22.65
C TYR A 60 -2.17 2.49 23.97
N LEU A 61 -0.85 2.39 24.10
CA LEU A 61 -0.14 2.86 25.29
C LEU A 61 -0.21 4.39 25.43
N TYR A 62 0.01 5.13 24.34
CA TYR A 62 -0.07 6.58 24.34
C TYR A 62 -1.47 7.10 24.64
N ASP A 63 -2.52 6.42 24.16
CA ASP A 63 -3.91 6.77 24.48
C ASP A 63 -4.19 6.64 25.98
N GLN A 64 -3.77 5.52 26.59
CA GLN A 64 -3.92 5.32 28.04
C GLN A 64 -3.15 6.34 28.89
N LEU A 65 -1.92 6.67 28.49
CA LEU A 65 -1.09 7.63 29.20
C LEU A 65 -1.64 9.05 29.12
N THR A 66 -2.28 9.40 28.00
CA THR A 66 -2.88 10.73 27.80
C THR A 66 -4.19 10.88 28.58
N ALA A 67 -4.95 9.80 28.77
CA ALA A 67 -6.19 9.79 29.55
C ALA A 67 -5.97 10.07 31.06
N GLY A 68 -4.79 9.76 31.59
CA GLY A 68 -4.42 9.99 33.00
C GLY A 68 -3.95 11.42 33.35
N GLY A 69 -3.82 12.30 32.35
CA GLY A 69 -3.35 13.68 32.51
C GLY A 69 -2.45 14.11 31.36
N ALA A 70 -2.93 15.05 30.54
CA ALA A 70 -2.22 15.50 29.35
C ALA A 70 -1.02 16.37 29.70
N ASN A 71 0.18 15.80 29.72
CA ASN A 71 1.40 16.59 29.59
C ASN A 71 1.62 16.94 28.11
N PHE A 72 1.92 18.19 27.81
CA PHE A 72 2.21 18.69 26.45
C PHE A 72 3.21 17.81 25.68
N MET A 73 4.18 17.21 26.39
CA MET A 73 5.18 16.30 25.83
C MET A 73 4.58 15.00 25.27
N PHE A 74 3.56 14.42 25.91
CA PHE A 74 2.87 13.22 25.40
C PHE A 74 2.03 13.54 24.15
N GLN A 75 1.42 14.72 24.11
CA GLN A 75 0.67 15.17 22.93
C GLN A 75 1.58 15.39 21.71
N LEU A 76 2.78 15.95 21.93
CA LEU A 76 3.80 16.08 20.87
C LEU A 76 4.26 14.72 20.35
N ALA A 77 4.51 13.76 21.26
CA ALA A 77 4.92 12.41 20.90
C ALA A 77 3.85 11.67 20.09
N ASN A 78 2.57 11.80 20.45
CA ASN A 78 1.45 11.24 19.69
C ASN A 78 1.38 11.83 18.27
N GLY A 79 1.55 13.15 18.12
CA GLY A 79 1.60 13.80 16.81
C GLY A 79 2.72 13.27 15.91
N LEU A 80 3.92 13.06 16.46
CA LEU A 80 5.04 12.44 15.73
C LEU A 80 4.74 11.00 15.33
N LEU A 81 4.05 10.24 16.19
CA LEU A 81 3.70 8.86 15.92
C LEU A 81 2.68 8.73 14.78
N ILE A 82 1.70 9.65 14.71
CA ILE A 82 0.76 9.75 13.58
C ILE A 82 1.51 10.05 12.27
N ILE A 83 2.44 10.99 12.28
CA ILE A 83 3.24 11.32 11.09
C ILE A 83 4.08 10.11 10.65
N ALA A 84 4.71 9.41 11.59
CA ALA A 84 5.46 8.18 11.31
C ALA A 84 4.56 7.09 10.72
N PHE A 85 3.33 6.95 11.23
CA PHE A 85 2.34 6.01 10.69
C PHE A 85 1.93 6.38 9.26
N ILE A 86 1.66 7.65 8.98
CA ILE A 86 1.34 8.11 7.61
C ILE A 86 2.51 7.84 6.66
N LEU A 87 3.74 8.14 7.07
CA LEU A 87 4.93 7.81 6.29
C LEU A 87 5.06 6.30 6.04
N PHE A 88 4.78 5.47 7.04
CA PHE A 88 4.76 4.02 6.88
C PHE A 88 3.70 3.55 5.89
N LEU A 89 2.49 4.12 5.92
CA LEU A 89 1.45 3.83 4.93
C LEU A 89 1.90 4.22 3.52
N MET A 90 2.49 5.40 3.36
CA MET A 90 3.02 5.86 2.08
C MET A 90 4.15 4.96 1.56
N MET A 91 5.02 4.49 2.44
CA MET A 91 6.08 3.55 2.07
C MET A 91 5.48 2.23 1.54
N ASN A 92 4.43 1.71 2.19
CA ASN A 92 3.74 0.49 1.77
C ASN A 92 3.14 0.57 0.35
N MET A 93 2.75 1.75 -0.09
CA MET A 93 2.25 1.99 -1.44
C MET A 93 3.30 1.63 -2.51
N TYR A 94 4.60 1.81 -2.23
CA TYR A 94 5.70 1.54 -3.17
C TYR A 94 6.29 0.14 -3.07
N ILE A 95 6.26 -0.47 -1.87
CA ILE A 95 6.96 -1.74 -1.60
C ILE A 95 6.52 -2.85 -2.56
N TYR A 96 5.21 -3.08 -2.71
CA TYR A 96 4.70 -4.18 -3.56
C TYR A 96 4.91 -3.91 -5.07
N PRO A 97 4.62 -2.72 -5.61
CA PRO A 97 4.89 -2.44 -7.02
C PRO A 97 6.38 -2.53 -7.38
N MET A 98 7.27 -2.06 -6.50
CA MET A 98 8.72 -2.16 -6.73
C MET A 98 9.21 -3.60 -6.63
N MET A 99 8.73 -4.37 -5.66
CA MET A 99 9.11 -5.78 -5.47
C MET A 99 8.76 -6.63 -6.71
N VAL A 100 7.62 -6.37 -7.32
CA VAL A 100 7.12 -7.15 -8.45
C VAL A 100 7.74 -6.73 -9.78
N THR A 101 8.15 -5.46 -9.90
CA THR A 101 8.67 -4.89 -11.15
C THR A 101 10.20 -4.94 -11.24
N TYR A 102 10.88 -4.86 -10.09
CA TYR A 102 12.34 -4.76 -10.02
C TYR A 102 12.92 -5.80 -9.08
N GLU A 103 13.98 -6.49 -9.49
CA GLU A 103 14.73 -7.42 -8.65
C GLU A 103 15.60 -6.67 -7.62
N LEU A 104 14.96 -6.19 -6.55
CA LEU A 104 15.62 -5.48 -5.46
C LEU A 104 15.75 -6.35 -4.23
N LYS A 105 16.89 -6.26 -3.54
CA LYS A 105 17.07 -6.84 -2.20
C LYS A 105 16.11 -6.16 -1.22
N LEU A 106 15.61 -6.89 -0.23
CA LEU A 106 14.69 -6.37 0.80
C LEU A 106 15.19 -5.06 1.46
N ARG A 107 16.49 -4.96 1.74
CA ARG A 107 17.07 -3.75 2.34
C ARG A 107 16.92 -2.53 1.43
N ASP A 108 17.17 -2.71 0.14
CA ASP A 108 17.14 -1.63 -0.85
C ASP A 108 15.69 -1.28 -1.21
N LEU A 109 14.79 -2.27 -1.19
CA LEU A 109 13.35 -2.08 -1.35
C LEU A 109 12.78 -1.08 -0.32
N TYR A 110 13.06 -1.30 0.97
CA TYR A 110 12.58 -0.42 2.04
C TYR A 110 13.26 0.95 2.01
N LYS A 111 14.56 1.03 1.71
CA LYS A 111 15.27 2.31 1.56
C LYS A 111 14.71 3.15 0.42
N ASN A 112 14.48 2.52 -0.74
CA ASN A 112 13.92 3.20 -1.90
C ASN A 112 12.48 3.62 -1.65
N ALA A 113 11.66 2.76 -1.03
CA ALA A 113 10.30 3.09 -0.65
C ALA A 113 10.25 4.28 0.30
N PHE A 114 11.16 4.34 1.27
CA PHE A 114 11.29 5.47 2.18
C PHE A 114 11.66 6.76 1.43
N LEU A 115 12.66 6.70 0.54
CA LEU A 115 13.07 7.85 -0.27
C LEU A 115 11.94 8.39 -1.16
N PHE A 116 11.17 7.51 -1.81
CA PHE A 116 10.01 7.92 -2.61
C PHE A 116 8.89 8.51 -1.74
N SER A 117 8.64 7.92 -0.56
CA SER A 117 7.63 8.43 0.36
C SER A 117 7.93 9.86 0.82
N MET A 118 9.20 10.18 1.14
CA MET A 118 9.63 11.53 1.52
C MET A 118 9.70 12.47 0.31
N GLY A 119 10.28 12.02 -0.81
CA GLY A 119 10.52 12.86 -1.99
C GLY A 119 9.23 13.33 -2.68
N LYS A 120 8.13 12.58 -2.54
CA LYS A 120 6.82 12.91 -3.11
C LYS A 120 5.73 12.93 -2.02
N PHE A 121 6.02 13.51 -0.86
CA PHE A 121 5.10 13.48 0.28
C PHE A 121 3.68 13.96 -0.04
N LEU A 122 3.53 15.15 -0.64
CA LEU A 122 2.20 15.71 -0.95
C LEU A 122 1.40 14.87 -1.95
N PRO A 123 1.93 14.51 -3.14
CA PRO A 123 1.21 13.62 -4.07
C PRO A 123 0.82 12.28 -3.45
N ASN A 124 1.70 11.68 -2.66
CA ASN A 124 1.45 10.39 -2.02
C ASN A 124 0.36 10.48 -0.97
N LEU A 125 0.33 11.58 -0.21
CA LEU A 125 -0.73 11.86 0.75
C LEU A 125 -2.08 12.03 0.04
N LEU A 126 -2.13 12.69 -1.12
CA LEU A 126 -3.37 12.82 -1.90
C LEU A 126 -3.87 11.46 -2.40
N VAL A 127 -2.99 10.63 -2.93
CA VAL A 127 -3.36 9.28 -3.39
C VAL A 127 -3.84 8.42 -2.21
N LEU A 128 -3.15 8.49 -1.07
CA LEU A 128 -3.58 7.81 0.16
C LEU A 128 -4.98 8.28 0.60
N LEU A 129 -5.25 9.58 0.55
CA LEU A 129 -6.54 10.15 0.89
C LEU A 129 -7.65 9.71 -0.09
N ILE A 130 -7.37 9.66 -1.39
CA ILE A 130 -8.31 9.13 -2.39
C ILE A 130 -8.64 7.66 -2.09
N CYS A 131 -7.63 6.84 -1.80
CA CYS A 131 -7.84 5.43 -1.44
C CYS A 131 -8.64 5.30 -0.14
N PHE A 132 -8.35 6.12 0.86
CA PHE A 132 -9.08 6.15 2.12
C PHE A 132 -10.56 6.52 1.91
N ILE A 133 -10.85 7.53 1.09
CA ILE A 133 -12.23 7.91 0.74
C ILE A 133 -12.92 6.78 0.00
N LEU A 134 -12.26 6.14 -0.98
CA LEU A 134 -12.86 5.07 -1.76
C LEU A 134 -13.25 3.86 -0.88
N VAL A 135 -12.45 3.59 0.16
CA VAL A 135 -12.75 2.54 1.13
C VAL A 135 -13.76 3.00 2.18
N MET A 136 -13.71 4.23 2.69
CA MET A 136 -14.53 4.64 3.84
C MET A 136 -15.88 5.26 3.46
N ALA A 137 -16.00 5.93 2.31
CA ALA A 137 -17.22 6.60 1.89
C ALA A 137 -18.44 5.67 1.77
N PRO A 138 -18.33 4.44 1.21
CA PRO A 138 -19.46 3.52 1.17
C PRO A 138 -19.95 3.13 2.56
N MET A 139 -19.03 2.88 3.50
CA MET A 139 -19.38 2.62 4.91
C MET A 139 -20.06 3.81 5.58
N LEU A 140 -19.61 5.03 5.30
CA LEU A 140 -20.22 6.25 5.85
C LEU A 140 -21.68 6.41 5.40
N VAL A 141 -21.99 6.07 4.14
CA VAL A 141 -23.38 6.07 3.62
C VAL A 141 -24.26 5.07 4.37
N VAL A 142 -23.73 3.89 4.72
CA VAL A 142 -24.45 2.89 5.53
C VAL A 142 -24.78 3.45 6.91
N ILE A 143 -23.80 4.06 7.58
CA ILE A 143 -23.96 4.64 8.92
C ILE A 143 -25.01 5.76 8.91
N LEU A 144 -24.96 6.65 7.92
CA LEU A 144 -25.91 7.77 7.82
C LEU A 144 -27.33 7.34 7.49
N THR A 145 -27.51 6.27 6.70
CA THR A 145 -28.84 5.84 6.24
C THR A 145 -29.48 4.84 7.21
N GLY A 146 -28.69 4.06 7.95
CA GLY A 146 -29.19 3.06 8.90
C GLY A 146 -30.02 1.92 8.27
N ASN A 147 -29.91 1.72 6.95
CA ASN A 147 -30.77 0.83 6.18
C ASN A 147 -30.04 -0.48 5.81
N GLY A 148 -30.63 -1.62 6.16
CA GLY A 148 -30.07 -2.95 5.89
C GLY A 148 -29.88 -3.28 4.40
N THR A 149 -30.73 -2.73 3.51
CA THR A 149 -30.58 -2.92 2.06
C THR A 149 -29.34 -2.20 1.54
N VAL A 150 -29.04 -1.00 2.04
CA VAL A 150 -27.83 -0.24 1.68
C VAL A 150 -26.58 -0.98 2.15
N LEU A 151 -26.62 -1.58 3.34
CA LEU A 151 -25.55 -2.43 3.85
C LEU A 151 -25.26 -3.62 2.92
N PHE A 152 -26.31 -4.29 2.43
CA PHE A 152 -26.16 -5.40 1.49
C PHE A 152 -25.48 -4.97 0.17
N ILE A 153 -25.89 -3.83 -0.39
CA ILE A 153 -25.28 -3.26 -1.60
C ILE A 153 -23.80 -2.93 -1.37
N VAL A 154 -23.48 -2.31 -0.24
CA VAL A 154 -22.09 -1.96 0.11
C VAL A 154 -21.24 -3.21 0.33
N TYR A 155 -21.80 -4.28 0.87
CA TYR A 155 -21.08 -5.56 0.99
C TYR A 155 -20.74 -6.15 -0.39
N ILE A 156 -21.68 -6.12 -1.34
CA ILE A 156 -21.42 -6.52 -2.74
C ILE A 156 -20.32 -5.65 -3.35
N TYR A 157 -20.37 -4.34 -3.13
CA TYR A 157 -19.33 -3.41 -3.58
C TYR A 157 -17.95 -3.81 -3.04
N TYR A 158 -17.80 -4.07 -1.75
CA TYR A 158 -16.50 -4.48 -1.19
C TYR A 158 -16.04 -5.84 -1.71
N LEU A 159 -16.95 -6.79 -1.90
CA LEU A 159 -16.63 -8.11 -2.43
C LEU A 159 -16.08 -8.05 -3.85
N LEU A 160 -16.67 -7.21 -4.71
CA LEU A 160 -16.28 -7.10 -6.11
C LEU A 160 -15.11 -6.12 -6.34
N LEU A 161 -15.13 -4.98 -5.64
CA LEU A 161 -14.32 -3.82 -5.97
C LEU A 161 -13.43 -3.33 -4.82
N GLY A 162 -13.65 -3.82 -3.60
CA GLY A 162 -12.99 -3.33 -2.39
C GLY A 162 -11.46 -3.42 -2.42
N PHE A 163 -10.92 -4.46 -3.07
CA PHE A 163 -9.47 -4.62 -3.25
C PHE A 163 -8.98 -4.14 -4.62
N ALA A 164 -9.81 -4.25 -5.65
CA ALA A 164 -9.42 -3.95 -7.03
C ALA A 164 -9.30 -2.45 -7.29
N LEU A 165 -10.28 -1.64 -6.87
CA LEU A 165 -10.29 -0.21 -7.15
C LEU A 165 -9.17 0.57 -6.44
N PRO A 166 -8.97 0.45 -5.11
CA PRO A 166 -7.85 1.14 -4.46
C PRO A 166 -6.51 0.68 -5.04
N GLY A 167 -6.36 -0.63 -5.31
CA GLY A 167 -5.16 -1.19 -5.90
C GLY A 167 -4.87 -0.63 -7.29
N LEU A 168 -5.89 -0.46 -8.14
CA LEU A 168 -5.74 0.12 -9.47
C LEU A 168 -5.34 1.59 -9.40
N VAL A 169 -6.00 2.38 -8.54
CA VAL A 169 -5.65 3.80 -8.31
C VAL A 169 -4.20 3.91 -7.83
N LEU A 170 -3.80 3.11 -6.85
CA LEU A 170 -2.42 3.08 -6.36
C LEU A 170 -1.43 2.82 -7.50
N ASN A 171 -1.62 1.72 -8.25
CA ASN A 171 -0.72 1.34 -9.33
C ASN A 171 -0.66 2.40 -10.44
N PHE A 172 -1.79 3.02 -10.78
CA PHE A 172 -1.85 4.06 -11.81
C PHE A 172 -1.02 5.30 -11.48
N PHE A 173 -1.06 5.76 -10.22
CA PHE A 173 -0.28 6.93 -9.80
C PHE A 173 1.19 6.60 -9.49
N ILE A 174 1.45 5.42 -8.93
CA ILE A 174 2.77 5.06 -8.39
C ILE A 174 3.70 4.52 -9.47
N ASN A 175 3.19 3.69 -10.38
CA ASN A 175 4.04 3.03 -11.38
C ASN A 175 4.82 4.03 -12.27
N PRO A 176 4.21 5.13 -12.77
CA PRO A 176 4.95 6.15 -13.50
C PRO A 176 6.04 6.83 -12.66
N VAL A 177 5.81 6.99 -11.35
CA VAL A 177 6.80 7.58 -10.44
C VAL A 177 7.98 6.62 -10.29
N ILE A 178 7.73 5.34 -10.00
CA ILE A 178 8.78 4.34 -9.86
C ILE A 178 9.60 4.26 -11.16
N ASP A 179 8.92 4.16 -12.29
CA ASP A 179 9.55 4.00 -13.59
C ASP A 179 10.44 5.18 -13.98
N ARG A 180 10.13 6.40 -13.52
CA ARG A 180 10.99 7.56 -13.77
C ARG A 180 12.36 7.48 -13.09
N TYR A 181 12.47 6.76 -11.98
CA TYR A 181 13.68 6.74 -11.16
C TYR A 181 14.40 5.38 -11.16
N LEU A 182 13.68 4.29 -11.41
CA LEU A 182 14.22 2.93 -11.39
C LEU A 182 14.35 2.31 -12.78
N ARG A 183 13.68 2.82 -13.83
CA ARG A 183 13.98 2.33 -15.18
C ARG A 183 15.45 2.65 -15.45
N PRO A 184 16.26 1.66 -15.88
CA PRO A 184 17.57 1.99 -16.43
C PRO A 184 17.33 2.99 -17.56
N ALA A 185 18.10 4.08 -17.59
CA ALA A 185 18.20 4.90 -18.80
C ALA A 185 18.35 3.93 -19.98
N PRO A 186 17.67 4.13 -21.13
CA PRO A 186 17.88 3.27 -22.28
C PRO A 186 19.39 3.23 -22.48
N ALA A 187 20.01 2.10 -22.12
CA ALA A 187 21.36 1.82 -22.50
C ALA A 187 21.33 2.06 -23.99
N GLN A 188 22.22 2.95 -24.42
CA GLN A 188 22.56 3.21 -25.80
C GLN A 188 22.00 2.09 -26.67
N GLN A 189 21.08 2.44 -27.57
CA GLN A 189 21.00 1.73 -28.83
C GLN A 189 22.40 1.85 -29.44
N ALA A 190 23.31 1.02 -28.95
CA ALA A 190 24.64 0.86 -29.43
C ALA A 190 24.42 0.28 -30.82
N ASP A 191 24.88 1.00 -31.83
CA ASP A 191 25.80 0.44 -32.81
C ASP A 191 25.96 -1.09 -32.67
N GLN A 192 25.02 -1.84 -33.26
CA GLN A 192 25.13 -3.24 -33.70
C GLN A 192 23.83 -3.72 -34.36
#